data_AF-A0A5Q4EIF9-F1
#
_entry.id   AF-A0A5Q4EIF9-F1
#
_cell.length_a   1.000
_cell.length_b   1.000
_cell.length_c   1.000
_cell.angle_alpha   90.00
_cell.angle_beta   90.00
_cell.angle_gamma   90.00
#
_symmetry.space_group_name_H-M   'P 1'
#
loop_
_entity.id
_entity.type
_entity.pdbx_description
1 polymer ?
#
loop_
_entity_poly.entity_id
_entity_poly.type
_entity_poly.pdbx_seq_one_letter_code
_entity_poly.pdbx_strand_id
1 'polypeptide(L)'
;MLTAQQPVLRRFWYPVIPLDRLLSGPQAFTLLEQPLVLWIDGDGQPAALRDRCCHRSAQLSQGIVQDGCVRCPYHGWQYDGKGSCVNVPQLDAGAAIPKTYRVDAFPCVERYGYVWVCLDDNPLQPIPAIPEFADSNFRCIHEFYEPWQVGGLRAIENSFDSAHGHFVHASSWGDMSNPQPPPIDDVTETDFGFVMKHWLEVLNP
;
A
#
# COMPACT_ATOMS: atom_id res chain seq x y z
N MET A 1 -9.31 -19.92 -7.62
CA MET A 1 -7.98 -19.42 -7.22
C MET A 1 -8.18 -18.06 -6.59
N LEU A 2 -7.78 -17.85 -5.34
CA LEU A 2 -8.02 -16.56 -4.67
C LEU A 2 -7.14 -15.49 -5.31
N THR A 3 -7.69 -14.31 -5.60
CA THR A 3 -6.95 -13.20 -6.23
C THR A 3 -5.68 -12.86 -5.45
N ALA A 4 -5.75 -12.84 -4.11
CA ALA A 4 -4.61 -12.56 -3.24
C ALA A 4 -3.45 -13.59 -3.36
N GLN A 5 -3.71 -14.77 -3.92
CA GLN A 5 -2.73 -15.84 -4.08
C GLN A 5 -2.10 -15.87 -5.48
N GLN A 6 -2.46 -14.93 -6.36
CA GLN A 6 -1.84 -14.82 -7.68
C GLN A 6 -0.41 -14.29 -7.56
N PRO A 7 0.63 -15.08 -7.91
CA PRO A 7 2.02 -14.68 -7.69
C PRO A 7 2.41 -13.38 -8.40
N VAL A 8 1.85 -13.14 -9.59
CA VAL A 8 2.12 -11.94 -10.38
C VAL A 8 1.74 -10.66 -9.65
N LEU A 9 0.68 -10.69 -8.83
CA LEU A 9 0.20 -9.49 -8.12
C LEU A 9 1.20 -9.02 -7.06
N ARG A 10 2.06 -9.91 -6.55
CA ARG A 10 3.11 -9.52 -5.59
C ARG A 10 4.16 -8.57 -6.18
N ARG A 11 4.26 -8.50 -7.51
CA ARG A 11 5.26 -7.71 -8.26
C ARG A 11 4.77 -6.32 -8.66
N PHE A 12 3.67 -5.84 -8.08
CA PHE A 12 3.20 -4.45 -8.26
C PHE A 12 3.35 -3.66 -6.96
N TRP A 13 3.39 -2.34 -7.09
CA TRP A 13 3.36 -1.43 -5.96
C TRP A 13 1.92 -1.14 -5.54
N TYR A 14 1.67 -1.20 -4.23
CA TYR A 14 0.37 -0.88 -3.64
C TYR A 14 0.52 0.26 -2.64
N PRO A 15 -0.33 1.31 -2.72
CA PRO A 15 -0.44 2.27 -1.64
C PRO A 15 -1.12 1.57 -0.46
N VAL A 16 -0.48 1.56 0.71
CA VAL A 16 -0.96 0.78 1.87
C VAL A 16 -1.52 1.67 2.96
N ILE A 17 -0.81 2.71 3.38
CA ILE A 17 -1.21 3.58 4.49
C ILE A 17 -0.75 5.03 4.23
N PRO A 18 -1.51 6.05 4.64
CA PRO A 18 -1.01 7.43 4.67
C PRO A 18 0.26 7.53 5.51
N LEU A 19 1.24 8.31 5.05
CA LEU A 19 2.55 8.43 5.69
C LEU A 19 2.45 8.91 7.15
N ASP A 20 1.55 9.86 7.42
CA ASP A 20 1.35 10.49 8.73
C ASP A 20 0.93 9.49 9.82
N ARG A 21 0.28 8.38 9.45
CA ARG A 21 -0.07 7.30 10.38
C ARG A 21 1.16 6.65 11.01
N LEU A 22 2.29 6.61 10.29
CA LEU A 22 3.53 6.03 10.80
C LEU A 22 4.22 6.91 11.86
N LEU A 23 3.80 8.17 12.02
CA LEU A 23 4.32 9.05 13.08
C LEU A 23 3.94 8.57 14.49
N SER A 24 2.92 7.72 14.60
CA SER A 24 2.46 7.14 15.86
C SER A 24 3.22 5.88 16.31
N GLY A 25 4.22 5.45 15.53
CA GLY A 25 4.97 4.21 15.77
C GLY A 25 4.63 3.12 14.74
N PRO A 26 5.01 1.86 15.02
CA PRO A 26 4.86 0.79 14.05
C PRO A 26 3.37 0.49 13.81
N GLN A 27 2.97 0.33 12.55
CA GLN A 27 1.61 0.04 12.13
C GLN A 27 1.53 -1.37 11.53
N ALA A 28 0.47 -2.11 11.87
CA ALA A 28 0.13 -3.36 11.20
C ALA A 28 -0.62 -3.09 9.89
N PHE A 29 -0.29 -3.85 8.84
CA PHE A 29 -1.05 -3.86 7.59
C PHE A 29 -1.05 -5.27 6.99
N THR A 30 -2.10 -5.65 6.25
CA THR A 30 -2.13 -6.91 5.51
C THR A 30 -2.30 -6.63 4.02
N LEU A 31 -1.29 -6.96 3.22
CA LEU A 31 -1.30 -6.80 1.76
C LEU A 31 -1.28 -8.17 1.10
N LEU A 32 -2.30 -8.52 0.31
CA LEU A 32 -2.37 -9.83 -0.37
C LEU A 32 -2.08 -11.02 0.58
N GLU A 33 -2.76 -11.04 1.73
CA GLU A 33 -2.57 -12.03 2.82
C GLU A 33 -1.17 -12.02 3.50
N GLN A 34 -0.27 -11.13 3.11
CA GLN A 34 1.02 -10.93 3.76
C GLN A 34 0.86 -9.93 4.93
N PRO A 35 1.04 -10.37 6.20
CA PRO A 35 1.08 -9.45 7.33
C PRO A 35 2.40 -8.67 7.33
N LEU A 36 2.29 -7.35 7.49
CA LEU A 36 3.37 -6.37 7.42
C LEU A 36 3.39 -5.50 8.69
N VAL A 37 4.59 -5.13 9.11
CA VAL A 37 4.83 -4.01 10.02
C VAL A 37 5.45 -2.87 9.21
N LEU A 38 4.89 -1.68 9.36
CA LEU A 38 5.32 -0.44 8.69
C LEU A 38 5.76 0.57 9.74
N TRP A 39 6.86 1.28 9.52
CA TRP A 39 7.31 2.37 10.40
C TRP A 39 8.24 3.34 9.67
N ILE A 40 8.55 4.48 10.27
CA ILE A 40 9.59 5.40 9.78
C ILE A 40 10.94 5.01 10.38
N ASP A 41 11.91 4.72 9.53
CA ASP A 41 13.25 4.32 9.93
C ASP A 41 14.13 5.50 10.39
N GLY A 42 15.39 5.21 10.72
CA GLY A 42 16.35 6.20 11.20
C GLY A 42 16.73 7.27 10.16
N ASP A 43 16.50 7.00 8.88
CA ASP A 43 16.75 7.91 7.76
C ASP A 43 15.49 8.71 7.37
N GLY A 44 14.40 8.56 8.14
CA GLY A 44 13.12 9.22 7.88
C GLY A 44 12.34 8.60 6.72
N GLN A 45 12.71 7.40 6.26
CA GLN A 45 12.03 6.69 5.17
C GLN A 45 11.07 5.64 5.73
N PRO A 46 9.96 5.34 5.04
CA PRO A 46 9.11 4.23 5.45
C PRO A 46 9.81 2.89 5.20
N ALA A 47 9.71 1.97 6.15
CA ALA A 47 10.20 0.61 6.06
C ALA A 47 9.05 -0.39 6.20
N ALA A 48 9.18 -1.55 5.55
CA ALA A 48 8.21 -2.63 5.60
C ALA A 48 8.89 -3.97 5.85
N LEU A 49 8.52 -4.65 6.94
CA LEU A 49 8.92 -6.03 7.20
C LEU A 49 7.70 -6.92 7.32
N ARG A 50 7.91 -8.23 7.18
CA ARG A 50 6.94 -9.22 7.64
C ARG A 50 6.66 -9.01 9.13
N ASP A 51 5.38 -8.98 9.52
CA ASP A 51 4.99 -8.76 10.92
C ASP A 51 5.17 -10.01 11.80
N ARG A 52 6.41 -10.49 11.90
CA ARG A 52 6.74 -11.71 12.64
C ARG A 52 8.22 -11.73 13.03
N CYS A 53 8.48 -11.53 14.30
CA CYS A 53 9.82 -11.64 14.88
C CYS A 53 10.43 -13.04 14.64
N CYS A 54 11.67 -13.10 14.15
CA CYS A 54 12.37 -14.36 13.86
C CYS A 54 12.70 -15.18 15.12
N HIS A 55 12.70 -14.57 16.31
CA HIS A 55 13.01 -15.24 17.57
C HIS A 55 11.88 -16.19 18.00
N ARG A 56 10.69 -15.65 18.29
CA ARG A 56 9.53 -16.42 18.80
C ARG A 56 8.19 -15.96 18.21
N SER A 57 8.21 -15.45 16.97
CA SER A 57 7.01 -15.14 16.17
C SER A 57 6.08 -14.05 16.71
N ALA A 58 6.48 -13.30 17.73
CA ALA A 58 5.70 -12.13 18.17
C ALA A 58 5.51 -11.14 17.01
N GLN A 59 4.34 -10.48 16.96
CA GLN A 59 4.08 -9.40 16.02
C GLN A 59 4.96 -8.20 16.38
N LEU A 60 5.71 -7.71 15.40
CA LEU A 60 6.57 -6.54 15.51
C LEU A 60 5.75 -5.25 15.54
N SER A 61 4.58 -5.23 14.91
CA SER A 61 3.62 -4.12 14.93
C SER A 61 3.10 -3.79 16.33
N GLN A 62 3.14 -4.75 17.26
CA GLN A 62 2.82 -4.57 18.68
C GLN A 62 4.01 -4.01 19.49
N GLY A 63 5.12 -3.72 18.82
CA GLY A 63 6.35 -3.17 19.39
C GLY A 63 6.37 -1.66 19.44
N ILE A 64 7.59 -1.10 19.42
CA ILE A 64 7.81 0.34 19.30
C ILE A 64 8.89 0.63 18.26
N VAL A 65 8.92 1.85 17.73
CA VAL A 65 10.11 2.35 17.03
C VAL A 65 11.11 2.84 18.08
N GLN A 66 12.34 2.38 18.00
CA GLN A 66 13.44 2.84 18.85
C GLN A 66 14.70 2.95 17.98
N ASP A 67 15.38 4.10 18.02
CA ASP A 67 16.63 4.33 17.28
C ASP A 67 16.49 4.03 15.77
N GLY A 68 15.35 4.40 15.18
CA GLY A 68 15.03 4.13 13.76
C GLY A 68 14.70 2.68 13.43
N CYS A 69 14.67 1.79 14.42
CA CYS A 69 14.43 0.36 14.25
C CYS A 69 13.10 -0.06 14.88
N VAL A 70 12.48 -1.13 14.37
CA VAL A 70 11.34 -1.74 15.06
C VAL A 70 11.83 -2.68 16.16
N ARG A 71 11.42 -2.41 17.41
CA ARG A 71 11.76 -3.22 18.58
C ARG A 71 10.60 -4.14 18.92
N CYS A 72 10.86 -5.44 18.85
CA CYS A 72 9.92 -6.49 19.23
C CYS A 72 9.46 -6.34 20.70
N PRO A 73 8.15 -6.43 20.98
CA PRO A 73 7.62 -6.24 22.34
C PRO A 73 7.96 -7.38 23.29
N TYR A 74 8.37 -8.54 22.77
CA TYR A 74 8.53 -9.73 23.59
C TYR A 74 9.88 -9.77 24.33
N HIS A 75 10.99 -9.70 23.58
CA HIS A 75 12.35 -9.79 24.16
C HIS A 75 13.24 -8.60 23.80
N GLY A 76 12.67 -7.55 23.19
CA GLY A 76 13.38 -6.32 22.87
C GLY A 76 14.34 -6.40 21.68
N TRP A 77 14.28 -7.46 20.86
CA TRP A 77 15.10 -7.56 19.65
C TRP A 77 14.72 -6.45 18.67
N GLN A 78 15.72 -5.76 18.11
CA GLN A 78 15.51 -4.66 17.17
C GLN A 78 15.89 -5.07 15.75
N TYR A 79 15.10 -4.61 14.79
CA TYR A 79 15.31 -4.86 13.36
C TYR A 79 15.36 -3.54 12.59
N ASP A 80 16.35 -3.41 11.71
CA ASP A 80 16.45 -2.28 10.78
C ASP A 80 15.44 -2.39 9.62
N GLY A 81 15.35 -1.36 8.78
CA GLY A 81 14.46 -1.35 7.61
C GLY A 81 14.80 -2.40 6.54
N LYS A 82 15.97 -3.03 6.63
CA LYS A 82 16.42 -4.15 5.77
C LYS A 82 16.15 -5.50 6.41
N GLY A 83 15.48 -5.53 7.56
CA GLY A 83 15.08 -6.73 8.28
C GLY A 83 16.20 -7.40 9.06
N SER A 84 17.39 -6.79 9.16
CA SER A 84 18.50 -7.35 9.92
C SER A 84 18.32 -7.06 11.40
N CYS A 85 18.53 -8.07 12.25
CA CYS A 85 18.56 -7.83 13.70
C CYS A 85 19.83 -7.07 14.08
N VAL A 86 19.66 -5.87 14.62
CA VAL A 86 20.77 -4.96 14.97
C VAL A 86 21.03 -4.87 16.47
N ASN A 87 20.10 -5.37 17.29
CA ASN A 87 20.26 -5.40 18.74
C ASN A 87 19.54 -6.62 19.35
N VAL A 88 20.25 -7.35 20.21
CA VAL A 88 19.74 -8.45 21.02
C VAL A 88 20.11 -8.17 22.47
N PRO A 89 19.18 -7.67 23.32
CA PRO A 89 19.52 -7.23 24.67
C PRO A 89 20.08 -8.31 25.59
N GLN A 90 19.93 -9.59 25.23
CA GLN A 90 20.38 -10.74 26.01
C GLN A 90 21.79 -11.23 25.64
N LEU A 91 22.41 -10.64 24.60
CA LEU A 91 23.81 -10.93 24.28
C LEU A 91 24.75 -10.02 25.09
N ASP A 92 25.93 -10.52 25.40
CA ASP A 92 26.99 -9.72 26.01
C ASP A 92 27.35 -8.53 25.11
N ALA A 93 27.76 -7.42 25.73
CA ALA A 93 28.17 -6.22 25.01
C ALA A 93 29.30 -6.55 24.01
N GLY A 94 29.07 -6.24 22.73
CA GLY A 94 30.02 -6.50 21.65
C GLY A 94 29.99 -7.92 21.07
N ALA A 95 29.13 -8.81 21.58
CA ALA A 95 28.91 -10.11 20.94
C ALA A 95 28.31 -9.94 19.55
N ALA A 96 28.78 -10.75 18.59
CA ALA A 96 28.30 -10.69 17.23
C ALA A 96 26.86 -11.26 17.14
N ILE A 97 25.95 -10.48 16.55
CA ILE A 97 24.60 -10.95 16.22
C ILE A 97 24.69 -11.86 14.98
N PRO A 98 24.18 -13.10 15.02
CA PRO A 98 24.16 -13.98 13.86
C PRO A 98 23.45 -13.35 12.66
N LYS A 99 24.07 -13.40 11.48
CA LYS A 99 23.49 -12.87 10.23
C LYS A 99 22.17 -13.53 9.81
N THR A 100 21.84 -14.68 10.41
CA THR A 100 20.58 -15.40 10.19
C THR A 100 19.42 -14.80 11.00
N TYR A 101 19.68 -13.92 11.96
CA TYR A 101 18.64 -13.24 12.73
C TYR A 101 18.06 -12.12 11.88
N ARG A 102 17.13 -12.49 11.00
CA ARG A 102 16.51 -11.59 10.04
C ARG A 102 15.02 -11.85 9.90
N VAL A 103 14.31 -10.83 9.47
CA VAL A 103 12.91 -10.87 9.06
C VAL A 103 12.84 -10.46 7.59
N ASP A 104 11.89 -11.02 6.84
CA ASP A 104 11.69 -10.68 5.44
C ASP A 104 11.37 -9.19 5.33
N ALA A 105 12.16 -8.46 4.52
CA ALA A 105 11.93 -7.06 4.20
C ALA A 105 11.29 -6.94 2.82
N PHE A 106 10.51 -5.88 2.63
CA PHE A 106 9.82 -5.62 1.38
C PHE A 106 10.19 -4.21 0.86
N PRO A 107 10.37 -4.03 -0.46
CA PRO A 107 10.52 -2.70 -1.03
C PRO A 107 9.41 -1.76 -0.54
N CYS A 108 9.82 -0.64 0.05
CA CYS A 108 8.94 0.31 0.70
C CYS A 108 9.44 1.72 0.40
N VAL A 109 8.57 2.60 -0.07
CA VAL A 109 8.90 4.00 -0.38
C VAL A 109 7.72 4.92 -0.04
N GLU A 110 8.01 6.18 0.22
CA GLU A 110 6.99 7.23 0.25
C GLU A 110 6.80 7.78 -1.17
N ARG A 111 5.54 7.98 -1.56
CA ARG A 111 5.19 8.80 -2.71
C ARG A 111 3.76 9.32 -2.60
N TYR A 112 3.56 10.58 -2.95
CA TYR A 112 2.25 11.23 -2.96
C TYR A 112 1.53 11.21 -1.60
N GLY A 113 2.28 11.29 -0.48
CA GLY A 113 1.72 11.28 0.87
C GLY A 113 1.33 9.89 1.39
N TYR A 114 1.61 8.83 0.63
CA TYR A 114 1.33 7.45 0.99
C TYR A 114 2.61 6.61 1.04
N VAL A 115 2.57 5.60 1.89
CA VAL A 115 3.53 4.51 1.90
C VAL A 115 3.14 3.51 0.82
N TRP A 116 4.08 3.18 -0.05
CA TRP A 116 3.92 2.19 -1.11
C TRP A 116 4.78 0.97 -0.81
N VAL A 117 4.20 -0.22 -0.96
CA VAL A 117 4.91 -1.49 -0.74
C VAL A 117 4.78 -2.38 -1.98
N CYS A 118 5.89 -3.01 -2.37
CA CYS A 118 5.90 -4.15 -3.30
C CYS A 118 6.30 -5.40 -2.52
N LEU A 119 5.65 -6.54 -2.77
CA LEU A 119 5.92 -7.79 -2.05
C LEU A 119 7.01 -8.65 -2.71
N ASP A 120 7.69 -8.10 -3.72
CA ASP A 120 8.75 -8.71 -4.51
C ASP A 120 9.83 -7.66 -4.79
N ASP A 121 11.10 -8.06 -4.77
CA ASP A 121 12.24 -7.17 -5.02
C ASP A 121 12.38 -6.74 -6.49
N ASN A 122 11.63 -7.37 -7.41
CA ASN A 122 11.64 -7.09 -8.83
C ASN A 122 10.25 -6.66 -9.35
N PRO A 123 9.81 -5.41 -9.05
CA PRO A 123 8.52 -4.91 -9.48
C PRO A 123 8.44 -4.87 -11.01
N LEU A 124 7.27 -5.23 -11.55
CA LEU A 124 7.01 -5.24 -12.99
C LEU A 124 6.83 -3.84 -13.59
N GLN A 125 6.39 -2.89 -12.78
CA GLN A 125 6.12 -1.51 -13.17
C GLN A 125 6.52 -0.58 -12.03
N PRO A 126 6.91 0.68 -12.31
CA PRO A 126 7.08 1.69 -11.28
C PRO A 126 5.72 2.06 -10.66
N ILE A 127 5.75 2.76 -9.53
CA ILE A 127 4.54 3.43 -9.01
C ILE A 127 3.97 4.36 -10.09
N PRO A 128 2.65 4.35 -10.36
CA PRO A 128 2.03 5.22 -11.36
C PRO A 128 2.42 6.69 -11.22
N ALA A 129 2.68 7.35 -12.35
CA ALA A 129 2.98 8.78 -12.37
C ALA A 129 1.70 9.60 -12.26
N ILE A 130 1.68 10.59 -11.39
CA ILE A 130 0.62 11.60 -11.25
C ILE A 130 1.30 12.97 -11.41
N PRO A 131 1.51 13.45 -12.64
CA PRO A 131 2.23 14.70 -12.91
C PRO A 131 1.62 15.90 -12.17
N GLU A 132 0.29 15.93 -12.04
CA GLU A 132 -0.47 16.99 -11.38
C GLU A 132 -0.09 17.15 -9.90
N PHE A 133 0.47 16.12 -9.25
CA PHE A 133 0.93 16.23 -7.86
C PHE A 133 2.12 17.20 -7.70
N ALA A 134 2.97 17.33 -8.74
CA ALA A 134 4.14 18.22 -8.72
C ALA A 134 3.84 19.61 -9.32
N ASP A 135 2.67 19.79 -9.92
CA ASP A 135 2.26 21.03 -10.56
C ASP A 135 1.61 21.96 -9.53
N SER A 136 2.20 23.15 -9.32
CA SER A 136 1.70 24.16 -8.39
C SER A 136 0.33 24.74 -8.74
N ASN A 137 -0.16 24.52 -9.97
CA ASN A 137 -1.52 24.90 -10.37
C ASN A 137 -2.59 23.96 -9.78
N PHE A 138 -2.18 22.79 -9.27
CA PHE A 138 -3.06 21.83 -8.65
C PHE A 138 -2.85 21.79 -7.15
N ARG A 139 -3.93 21.49 -6.43
CA ARG A 139 -3.89 21.19 -5.00
C ARG A 139 -4.31 19.74 -4.81
N CYS A 140 -3.45 18.94 -4.19
CA CYS A 140 -3.82 17.59 -3.78
C CYS A 140 -4.81 17.63 -2.61
N ILE A 141 -5.89 16.86 -2.72
CA ILE A 141 -6.84 16.61 -1.64
C ILE A 141 -6.89 15.09 -1.47
N HIS A 142 -6.41 14.59 -0.34
CA HIS A 142 -6.59 13.18 0.01
C HIS A 142 -8.03 12.99 0.49
N GLU A 143 -8.81 12.17 -0.21
CA GLU A 143 -10.22 11.96 0.11
C GLU A 143 -10.40 10.94 1.25
N PHE A 144 -10.31 9.65 0.93
CA PHE A 144 -10.68 8.58 1.85
C PHE A 144 -9.52 7.62 2.11
N TYR A 145 -9.39 7.19 3.37
CA TYR A 145 -8.60 6.04 3.76
C TYR A 145 -9.43 5.19 4.71
N GLU A 146 -10.18 4.25 4.14
CA GLU A 146 -11.14 3.44 4.87
C GLU A 146 -11.24 2.00 4.33
N PRO A 147 -11.58 1.02 5.19
CA PRO A 147 -11.71 -0.36 4.78
C PRO A 147 -13.07 -0.63 4.13
N TRP A 148 -13.06 -1.09 2.89
CA TRP A 148 -14.25 -1.62 2.22
C TRP A 148 -14.25 -3.14 2.25
N GLN A 149 -15.36 -3.76 2.65
CA GLN A 149 -15.51 -5.22 2.70
C GLN A 149 -15.82 -5.80 1.31
N VAL A 150 -14.91 -5.58 0.36
CA VAL A 150 -15.05 -5.95 -1.05
C VAL A 150 -13.72 -6.47 -1.60
N GLY A 151 -13.77 -7.36 -2.60
CA GLY A 151 -12.57 -7.79 -3.30
C GLY A 151 -11.97 -6.66 -4.15
N GLY A 152 -10.65 -6.48 -4.14
CA GLY A 152 -9.99 -5.39 -4.85
C GLY A 152 -10.32 -5.31 -6.35
N LEU A 153 -10.40 -6.45 -7.05
CA LEU A 153 -10.80 -6.46 -8.46
C LEU A 153 -12.26 -6.05 -8.67
N ARG A 154 -13.17 -6.30 -7.72
CA ARG A 154 -14.56 -5.83 -7.79
C ARG A 154 -14.64 -4.31 -7.63
N ALA A 155 -13.80 -3.73 -6.77
CA ALA A 155 -13.69 -2.28 -6.64
C ALA A 155 -13.18 -1.64 -7.95
N ILE A 156 -12.21 -2.27 -8.61
CA ILE A 156 -11.71 -1.84 -9.92
C ILE A 156 -12.78 -1.99 -11.01
N GLU A 157 -13.50 -3.12 -11.05
CA GLU A 157 -14.63 -3.33 -11.98
C GLU A 157 -15.69 -2.22 -11.83
N ASN A 158 -16.04 -1.84 -10.60
CA ASN A 158 -16.98 -0.74 -10.36
C ASN A 158 -16.49 0.59 -10.94
N SER A 159 -15.17 0.86 -10.92
CA SER A 159 -14.60 2.08 -11.49
C SER A 159 -14.62 2.11 -13.03
N PHE A 160 -14.65 0.94 -13.67
CA PHE A 160 -14.73 0.83 -15.14
C PHE A 160 -16.17 0.72 -15.67
N ASP A 161 -17.12 0.33 -14.82
CA ASP A 161 -18.53 0.19 -15.22
C ASP A 161 -19.22 1.55 -15.32
N SER A 162 -19.47 2.05 -16.53
CA SER A 162 -20.23 3.30 -16.72
C SER A 162 -21.75 3.11 -16.52
N ALA A 163 -22.25 1.87 -16.51
CA ALA A 163 -23.69 1.62 -16.45
C ALA A 163 -24.31 1.91 -15.07
N HIS A 164 -23.57 1.73 -13.97
CA HIS A 164 -24.08 2.08 -12.65
C HIS A 164 -24.25 3.59 -12.42
N GLY A 165 -23.60 4.43 -13.24
CA GLY A 165 -23.57 5.89 -13.10
C GLY A 165 -24.95 6.52 -12.93
N HIS A 166 -25.86 6.19 -13.85
CA HIS A 166 -27.21 6.75 -13.88
C HIS A 166 -28.13 6.28 -12.74
N PHE A 167 -27.76 5.21 -12.02
CA PHE A 167 -28.59 4.64 -10.96
C PHE A 167 -28.02 4.89 -9.56
N VAL A 168 -26.76 4.53 -9.32
CA VAL A 168 -26.11 4.67 -8.01
C VAL A 168 -25.83 6.13 -7.69
N HIS A 169 -25.54 6.94 -8.72
CA HIS A 169 -25.17 8.35 -8.58
C HIS A 169 -26.30 9.29 -9.03
N ALA A 170 -27.55 8.81 -9.07
CA ALA A 170 -28.72 9.59 -9.48
C ALA A 170 -28.98 10.84 -8.62
N SER A 171 -28.50 10.86 -7.37
CA SER A 171 -28.61 12.02 -6.47
C SER A 171 -27.39 12.93 -6.47
N SER A 172 -26.37 12.64 -7.30
CA SER A 172 -25.14 13.44 -7.38
C SER A 172 -24.89 13.96 -8.79
N TRP A 173 -24.73 13.07 -9.79
CA TRP A 173 -24.38 13.47 -11.15
C TRP A 173 -25.05 12.64 -12.26
N GLY A 174 -25.71 11.53 -11.93
CA GLY A 174 -26.36 10.62 -12.87
C GLY A 174 -27.77 11.05 -13.29
N ASP A 175 -28.22 10.54 -14.44
CA ASP A 175 -29.57 10.78 -14.99
C ASP A 175 -30.34 9.47 -15.20
N MET A 176 -31.31 9.18 -14.32
CA MET A 176 -32.16 7.99 -14.45
C MET A 176 -33.09 8.02 -15.67
N SER A 177 -33.38 9.20 -16.23
CA SER A 177 -34.23 9.35 -17.42
C SER A 177 -33.50 8.99 -18.71
N ASN A 178 -32.16 9.02 -18.69
CA ASN A 178 -31.28 8.61 -19.77
C ASN A 178 -30.23 7.59 -19.29
N PRO A 179 -30.63 6.34 -18.99
CA PRO A 179 -29.75 5.36 -18.32
C PRO A 179 -28.75 4.67 -19.26
N GLN A 180 -28.68 5.06 -20.53
CA GLN A 180 -27.81 4.42 -21.51
C GLN A 180 -26.35 4.90 -21.29
N PRO A 181 -25.39 3.99 -21.03
CA PRO A 181 -24.01 4.39 -20.86
C PRO A 181 -23.44 4.97 -22.17
N PRO A 182 -22.54 5.97 -22.10
CA PRO A 182 -21.89 6.50 -23.28
C PRO A 182 -21.03 5.43 -23.96
N PRO A 183 -20.83 5.53 -25.30
CA PRO A 183 -19.86 4.68 -25.97
C PRO A 183 -18.46 4.93 -25.41
N ILE A 184 -17.61 3.91 -25.50
CA ILE A 184 -16.19 4.08 -25.20
C ILE A 184 -15.54 4.81 -26.37
N ASP A 185 -14.97 5.99 -26.11
CA ASP A 185 -14.39 6.86 -27.14
C ASP A 185 -12.99 6.40 -27.59
N ASP A 186 -12.17 5.94 -26.64
CA ASP A 186 -10.79 5.53 -26.90
C ASP A 186 -10.35 4.40 -25.95
N VAL A 187 -9.69 3.39 -26.52
CA VAL A 187 -9.02 2.33 -25.77
C VAL A 187 -7.61 2.17 -26.33
N THR A 188 -6.62 2.47 -25.50
CA THR A 188 -5.21 2.28 -25.84
C THR A 188 -4.65 1.15 -25.00
N GLU A 189 -4.24 0.04 -25.63
CA GLU A 189 -3.54 -1.05 -24.96
C GLU A 189 -2.11 -0.65 -24.55
N THR A 190 -1.61 -1.26 -23.49
CA THR A 190 -0.26 -1.10 -22.95
C THR A 190 0.31 -2.48 -22.62
N ASP A 191 1.62 -2.56 -22.39
CA ASP A 191 2.29 -3.82 -22.05
C ASP A 191 1.69 -4.54 -20.81
N PHE A 192 1.02 -3.80 -19.91
CA PHE A 192 0.49 -4.32 -18.64
C PHE A 192 -1.00 -3.99 -18.40
N GLY A 193 -1.74 -3.57 -19.43
CA GLY A 193 -3.16 -3.19 -19.28
C GLY A 193 -3.67 -2.33 -20.43
N PHE A 194 -4.61 -1.42 -20.15
CA PHE A 194 -5.14 -0.47 -21.13
C PHE A 194 -5.55 0.84 -20.46
N VAL A 195 -5.63 1.90 -21.25
CA VAL A 195 -6.26 3.18 -20.87
C VAL A 195 -7.56 3.29 -21.64
N MET A 196 -8.67 3.45 -20.92
CA MET A 196 -9.99 3.66 -21.49
C MET A 196 -10.46 5.08 -21.20
N LYS A 197 -11.00 5.77 -22.21
CA LYS A 197 -11.62 7.10 -22.07
C LYS A 197 -13.03 7.06 -22.62
N HIS A 198 -13.94 7.70 -21.89
CA HIS A 198 -15.29 7.98 -22.35
C HIS A 198 -15.77 9.31 -21.76
N TRP A 199 -16.64 10.01 -22.47
CA TRP A 199 -17.29 11.22 -21.96
C TRP A 199 -18.68 10.89 -21.43
N LEU A 200 -18.89 11.15 -20.13
CA LEU A 200 -20.19 11.02 -19.50
C LEU A 200 -20.86 12.38 -19.41
N GLU A 201 -22.08 12.50 -19.94
CA GLU A 201 -22.93 13.65 -19.70
C GLU A 201 -23.45 13.57 -18.26
N VAL A 202 -23.19 14.62 -17.48
CA VAL A 202 -23.60 14.70 -16.07
C VAL A 202 -24.72 15.71 -15.92
N LEU A 203 -25.75 15.36 -15.14
CA LEU A 203 -26.70 16.33 -14.63
C LEU A 203 -26.14 16.88 -13.33
N ASN A 204 -25.98 18.20 -13.25
CA ASN A 204 -25.67 18.86 -11.98
C ASN A 204 -26.98 19.38 -11.39
N PRO A 205 -27.66 18.61 -10.51
CA PRO A 205 -28.95 18.98 -9.94
C PRO A 205 -28.93 20.25 -9.09
#